data_AF-A0A1Q9S144-F1
#
_entry.id   AF-A0A1Q9S144-F1
#
_cell.length_a   1.000
_cell.length_b   1.000
_cell.length_c   1.000
_cell.angle_alpha   90.00
_cell.angle_beta   90.00
_cell.angle_gamma   90.00
#
_symmetry.space_group_name_H-M   'P 1'
#
loop_
_entity.id
_entity.type
_entity.pdbx_description
1 polymer ?
#
loop_
_entity_poly.entity_id
_entity_poly.type
_entity_poly.pdbx_seq_one_letter_code
_entity_poly.pdbx_strand_id
1 'polypeptide(L)'
;MADPDLTHTGLLAAVAIGHHCPIKDGKGELYASQARLARWMHLAPSSTKTVRRAVRELEELGYLRPIGEQVDGNTLHFQLTVPRGVNDPRGSG
;
A
#
# COMPACT_ATOMS: atom_id res chain seq x y z
N MET A 1 -9.71 12.14 9.07
CA MET A 1 -10.25 11.02 9.87
C MET A 1 -9.65 9.76 9.26
N ALA A 2 -9.09 8.83 10.06
CA ALA A 2 -8.59 7.58 9.51
C ALA A 2 -9.77 6.75 9.00
N ASP A 3 -9.59 6.08 7.87
CA ASP A 3 -10.60 5.19 7.29
C ASP A 3 -10.97 4.10 8.31
N PRO A 4 -12.24 4.00 8.77
CA PRO A 4 -12.64 3.07 9.81
C PRO A 4 -12.48 1.60 9.38
N ASP A 5 -12.41 1.34 8.08
CA ASP A 5 -12.25 0.00 7.52
C ASP A 5 -10.78 -0.44 7.45
N LEU A 6 -9.83 0.46 7.73
CA LEU A 6 -8.41 0.17 7.71
C LEU A 6 -7.94 -0.39 9.07
N THR A 7 -7.49 -1.64 9.04
CA THR A 7 -6.89 -2.31 10.19
C THR A 7 -5.58 -1.62 10.59
N HIS A 8 -5.16 -1.84 11.84
CA HIS A 8 -3.86 -1.36 12.32
C HIS A 8 -2.69 -1.86 11.44
N THR A 9 -2.77 -3.10 10.93
CA THR A 9 -1.74 -3.65 10.05
C THR A 9 -1.76 -3.01 8.66
N GLY A 10 -2.95 -2.74 8.10
CA GLY A 10 -3.11 -1.98 6.87
C GLY A 10 -2.54 -0.56 6.99
N LEU A 11 -2.79 0.12 8.12
CA LEU A 11 -2.22 1.44 8.41
C LEU A 11 -0.68 1.42 8.49
N LEU A 12 -0.10 0.43 9.17
CA LEU A 12 1.36 0.27 9.20
C LEU A 12 1.95 0.06 7.80
N ALA A 13 1.28 -0.73 6.95
CA ALA A 13 1.70 -0.90 5.57
C ALA A 13 1.61 0.41 4.78
N ALA A 14 0.53 1.17 4.91
CA ALA A 14 0.36 2.46 4.23
C ALA A 14 1.46 3.46 4.62
N VAL A 15 1.76 3.59 5.91
CA VAL A 15 2.84 4.47 6.41
C VAL A 15 4.19 3.99 5.91
N ALA A 16 4.48 2.69 5.99
CA ALA A 16 5.74 2.11 5.52
C ALA A 16 5.96 2.38 4.03
N ILE A 17 4.93 2.16 3.20
CA ILE A 17 4.97 2.42 1.76
C ILE A 17 5.18 3.92 1.50
N GLY A 18 4.36 4.78 2.11
CA GLY A 18 4.43 6.23 1.89
C GLY A 18 5.75 6.86 2.31
N HIS A 19 6.39 6.34 3.36
CA HIS A 19 7.66 6.85 3.86
C HIS A 19 8.89 6.32 3.08
N HIS A 20 8.84 5.07 2.58
CA HIS A 20 10.01 4.40 2.04
C HIS A 20 9.99 4.15 0.52
N CYS A 21 8.84 4.16 -0.13
CA CYS A 21 8.76 4.02 -1.59
C CYS A 21 8.80 5.43 -2.23
N PRO A 22 9.90 5.84 -2.88
CA PRO A 22 9.92 7.10 -3.60
C PRO A 22 8.95 7.03 -4.78
N ILE A 23 8.11 8.06 -4.94
CA ILE A 23 7.21 8.16 -6.09
C ILE A 23 8.06 8.38 -7.34
N LYS A 24 8.10 7.37 -8.21
CA LYS A 24 8.87 7.42 -9.45
C LYS A 24 8.09 8.14 -10.56
N ASP A 25 8.77 9.02 -11.29
CA ASP A 25 8.32 9.63 -12.55
C ASP A 25 6.98 10.38 -12.50
N GLY A 26 6.54 10.83 -11.31
CA GLY A 26 5.27 11.53 -11.12
C GLY A 26 4.02 10.67 -11.38
N LYS A 27 4.19 9.35 -11.62
CA LYS A 27 3.09 8.42 -11.97
C LYS A 27 2.49 7.69 -10.76
N GLY A 28 3.06 7.91 -9.57
CA GLY A 28 2.63 7.21 -8.36
C GLY A 28 3.02 5.73 -8.34
N GLU A 29 3.96 5.28 -9.17
CA GLU A 29 4.41 3.88 -9.17
C GLU A 29 5.34 3.61 -8.00
N LEU A 30 5.10 2.50 -7.30
CA LEU A 30 5.79 2.10 -6.08
C LEU A 30 6.21 0.63 -6.17
N TYR A 31 7.42 0.35 -5.70
CA TYR A 31 8.06 -0.96 -5.81
C TYR A 31 8.65 -1.36 -4.46
N ALA A 32 8.25 -2.53 -3.95
CA ALA A 32 8.81 -3.08 -2.71
C ALA A 32 8.71 -4.60 -2.66
N SER A 33 9.77 -5.28 -2.21
CA SER A 33 9.66 -6.70 -1.88
C SER A 33 8.92 -6.91 -0.56
N GLN A 34 8.18 -8.01 -0.45
CA GLN A 34 7.42 -8.34 0.78
C GLN A 34 8.34 -8.39 2.01
N ALA A 35 9.56 -8.91 1.88
CA ALA A 35 10.53 -8.95 2.98
C ALA A 35 11.02 -7.56 3.38
N ARG A 36 11.18 -6.63 2.41
CA ARG A 36 11.57 -5.25 2.68
C ARG A 36 10.43 -4.48 3.34
N LEU A 37 9.20 -4.68 2.86
CA LEU A 37 8.00 -4.09 3.45
C LEU A 37 7.76 -4.61 4.87
N ALA A 38 7.98 -5.91 5.14
CA ALA A 38 7.93 -6.46 6.49
C ALA A 38 8.89 -5.73 7.44
N ARG A 39 10.13 -5.47 7.00
CA ARG A 39 11.12 -4.73 7.80
C ARG A 39 10.67 -3.30 8.09
N TRP A 40 10.12 -2.60 7.09
CA TRP A 40 9.60 -1.24 7.29
C TRP A 40 8.40 -1.19 8.24
N MET A 41 7.59 -2.25 8.27
CA MET A 41 6.50 -2.42 9.23
C MET A 41 6.99 -2.91 10.61
N HIS A 42 8.30 -3.01 10.85
CA HIS A 42 8.90 -3.57 12.07
C HIS A 42 8.48 -5.01 12.38
N LEU A 43 8.20 -5.80 11.33
CA LEU A 43 7.91 -7.23 11.42
C LEU A 43 9.14 -8.07 11.07
N ALA A 44 9.09 -9.36 11.40
CA ALA A 44 10.10 -10.30 10.94
C ALA A 44 10.08 -10.39 9.40
N PRO A 45 11.24 -10.50 8.71
CA PRO A 45 11.27 -10.60 7.25
C PRO A 45 10.47 -11.79 6.68
N SER A 46 10.24 -12.82 7.49
CA SER A 46 9.43 -14.00 7.17
C SER A 46 7.92 -13.77 7.28
N SER A 47 7.46 -12.63 7.79
CA SER A 47 6.04 -12.27 7.94
C SER A 47 5.35 -11.89 6.62
N THR A 48 5.70 -12.57 5.51
CA THR A 48 5.22 -12.27 4.16
C THR A 48 3.71 -12.41 4.02
N LYS A 49 3.08 -13.37 4.73
CA LYS A 49 1.62 -13.53 4.76
C LYS A 49 0.90 -12.30 5.33
N THR A 50 1.43 -11.73 6.42
CA THR A 50 0.88 -10.53 7.06
C THR A 50 1.01 -9.33 6.13
N VAL A 51 2.18 -9.16 5.52
CA VAL A 51 2.42 -8.11 4.53
C VAL A 51 1.46 -8.23 3.34
N ARG A 52 1.33 -9.42 2.76
CA ARG A 52 0.41 -9.64 1.63
C ARG A 52 -1.03 -9.32 1.99
N ARG A 53 -1.48 -9.68 3.20
CA ARG A 53 -2.83 -9.34 3.67
C ARG A 53 -3.02 -7.83 3.81
N ALA A 54 -2.06 -7.13 4.41
CA ALA A 54 -2.11 -5.69 4.60
C ALA A 54 -2.10 -4.91 3.28
N VAL A 55 -1.29 -5.35 2.30
CA VAL A 55 -1.27 -4.73 0.97
C VAL A 55 -2.56 -4.99 0.21
N ARG A 56 -3.08 -6.23 0.25
CA ARG A 56 -4.36 -6.56 -0.37
C ARG A 56 -5.53 -5.74 0.22
N GLU A 57 -5.51 -5.48 1.51
CA GLU A 57 -6.48 -4.61 2.17
C GLU A 57 -6.42 -3.18 1.61
N LEU A 58 -5.22 -2.62 1.42
CA LEU A 58 -5.05 -1.32 0.77
C LEU A 58 -5.51 -1.30 -0.70
N GLU A 59 -5.37 -2.43 -1.40
CA GLU A 59 -5.90 -2.59 -2.76
C GLU A 59 -7.44 -2.63 -2.77
N GLU A 60 -8.04 -3.42 -1.87
CA GLU A 60 -9.49 -3.56 -1.73
C GLU A 60 -10.17 -2.24 -1.36
N LEU A 61 -9.51 -1.41 -0.54
CA LEU A 61 -9.95 -0.06 -0.17
C LEU A 61 -9.61 1.01 -1.22
N GLY A 62 -8.88 0.65 -2.30
CA GLY A 62 -8.58 1.56 -3.40
C GLY A 62 -7.49 2.59 -3.13
N TYR A 63 -6.63 2.36 -2.13
CA TYR A 63 -5.40 3.14 -1.90
C TYR A 63 -4.25 2.71 -2.81
N LEU A 64 -4.25 1.45 -3.24
CA LEU A 64 -3.27 0.88 -4.16
C LEU A 64 -3.96 0.20 -5.34
N ARG A 65 -3.32 0.22 -6.50
CA ARG A 65 -3.71 -0.59 -7.65
C ARG A 65 -2.50 -1.39 -8.13
N PRO A 66 -2.54 -2.72 -8.19
CA PRO A 66 -1.42 -3.50 -8.73
C PRO A 66 -1.13 -3.10 -10.18
N ILE A 67 0.14 -2.96 -10.56
CA ILE A 67 0.57 -2.72 -11.94
C ILE A 67 1.56 -3.80 -12.36
N GLY A 68 1.28 -4.46 -13.48
CA GLY A 68 2.18 -5.45 -14.09
C GLY A 68 2.23 -6.80 -13.36
N GLU A 69 3.02 -7.72 -13.92
CA GLU A 69 3.30 -9.01 -13.29
C GLU A 69 4.33 -8.85 -12.16
N GLN A 70 4.19 -9.65 -11.10
CA GLN A 70 5.19 -9.72 -10.04
C GLN A 70 6.53 -10.13 -10.66
N VAL A 71 7.53 -9.26 -10.59
CA VAL A 71 8.81 -9.42 -11.29
C VAL A 71 9.56 -10.70 -10.84
N ASP A 72 9.32 -11.17 -9.62
CA ASP A 72 9.98 -12.33 -9.01
C ASP A 72 9.09 -13.09 -7.97
N GLY A 73 7.76 -12.89 -8.01
CA GLY A 73 6.81 -13.48 -7.04
C GLY A 73 6.87 -12.90 -5.61
N ASN A 74 7.86 -12.05 -5.32
CA ASN A 74 8.11 -11.47 -4.00
C ASN A 74 8.09 -9.94 -4.00
N THR A 75 8.29 -9.34 -5.16
CA THR A 75 8.25 -7.90 -5.41
C THR A 75 6.84 -7.50 -5.77
N LEU A 76 6.30 -6.60 -4.96
CA LEU A 76 5.02 -5.96 -5.17
C LEU A 76 5.26 -4.69 -5.99
N HIS A 77 4.46 -4.54 -7.05
CA HIS A 77 4.45 -3.37 -7.91
C HIS A 77 3.03 -2.84 -7.98
N PHE A 78 2.85 -1.62 -7.51
CA PHE A 78 1.54 -0.99 -7.40
C PHE A 78 1.61 0.51 -7.70
N GLN A 79 0.50 1.04 -8.19
CA GLN A 79 0.20 2.46 -8.26
C GLN A 79 -0.41 2.92 -6.95
N LEU A 80 0.05 4.05 -6.45
CA LEU A 80 -0.71 4.81 -5.47
C LEU A 80 -1.97 5.36 -6.13
N THR A 81 -3.11 5.13 -5.49
CA THR A 81 -4.41 5.66 -5.91
C THR A 81 -5.03 6.46 -4.77
N VAL A 82 -5.93 7.37 -5.12
CA VAL A 82 -6.76 8.08 -4.14
C VAL A 82 -8.16 7.46 -4.23
N PRO A 83 -8.69 6.85 -3.16
CA PRO A 83 -10.03 6.30 -3.18
C PRO A 83 -11.04 7.41 -3.52
N ARG A 84 -12.03 7.09 -4.36
CA ARG A 84 -13.11 8.02 -4.68
C ARG A 84 -13.84 8.38 -3.38
N GLY A 85 -13.79 9.65 -2.96
CA GLY A 85 -14.37 10.15 -1.71
C GLY A 85 -13.36 10.79 -0.75
N VAL A 86 -12.06 10.51 -0.88
CA VAL A 86 -11.01 11.09 -0.01
C VAL A 86 -10.57 12.48 -0.49
N ASN A 87 -10.86 12.82 -1.75
CA ASN A 87 -10.46 14.07 -2.41
C ASN A 87 -11.63 14.93 -2.87
N ASP A 88 -12.79 14.83 -2.21
CA ASP A 88 -13.84 15.82 -2.41
C ASP A 88 -13.76 16.91 -1.32
N PRO A 89 -13.06 18.04 -1.56
CA PRO A 89 -13.17 19.19 -0.67
C PRO A 89 -14.58 19.82 -0.71
N ARG A 90 -15.48 19.31 -1.56
CA ARG A 90 -16.88 19.70 -1.64
C ARG A 90 -17.76 18.48 -1.46
N GLY A 91 -17.91 18.01 -0.22
CA GLY A 91 -19.08 17.20 0.12
C GLY A 91 -20.33 17.84 -0.49
N SER A 92 -20.81 17.26 -1.58
CA SER A 92 -21.93 17.71 -2.38
C SER A 92 -22.93 16.58 -2.33
N GLY A 93 -23.95 16.77 -1.51
CA GLY A 93 -25.03 15.83 -1.23
C GLY A 93 -25.66 16.15 0.10
#